data_AF-A0A058ZXX1-F1
#
_entry.id   AF-A0A058ZXX1-F1
#
_cell.length_a   1.000
_cell.length_b   1.000
_cell.length_c   1.000
_cell.angle_alpha   90.00
_cell.angle_beta   90.00
_cell.angle_gamma   90.00
#
_symmetry.space_group_name_H-M   'P 1'
#
loop_
_entity.id
_entity.type
_entity.pdbx_description
1 polymer ?
#
loop_
_entity_poly.entity_id
_entity_poly.type
_entity_poly.pdbx_seq_one_letter_code
_entity_poly.pdbx_strand_id
1 'polypeptide(L)' 'IQNSNKSIEIRNFLGEKKVRKVEMLEGVSVVRSEKVKDELVVDGNDIELVSRSCALINQVQMSCEEQGHQEVP' A
#
# COMPACT_ATOMS: atom_id res chain seq x y z
N ILE A 1 5.38 6.42 15.16
CA ILE A 1 5.67 5.44 14.08
C ILE A 1 5.84 4.05 14.70
N GLN A 2 4.74 3.38 15.00
CA GLN A 2 4.78 1.98 15.39
C GLN A 2 4.61 1.14 14.12
N ASN A 3 5.54 0.21 13.92
CA ASN A 3 5.60 -0.79 12.84
C ASN A 3 6.29 -0.38 11.52
N SER A 4 7.63 -0.33 11.57
CA SER A 4 8.57 -0.76 10.51
C SER A 4 8.27 -0.49 9.03
N ASN A 5 7.57 0.59 8.63
CA ASN A 5 7.37 1.03 7.23
C ASN A 5 6.94 -0.06 6.22
N LYS A 6 6.38 -1.18 6.71
CA LYS A 6 6.02 -2.38 5.94
C LYS A 6 4.51 -2.51 5.72
N SER A 7 3.72 -1.58 6.25
CA SER A 7 2.27 -1.59 6.08
C SER A 7 1.75 -0.16 5.96
N ILE A 8 0.83 0.05 5.03
CA ILE A 8 0.12 1.33 4.89
C ILE A 8 -1.34 1.15 5.25
N GLU A 9 -1.91 2.21 5.81
CA GLU A 9 -3.34 2.33 6.03
C GLU A 9 -3.86 3.51 5.24
N ILE A 10 -4.74 3.23 4.28
CA ILE A 10 -5.45 4.23 3.49
C ILE A 10 -6.77 4.51 4.21
N ARG A 11 -7.05 5.79 4.47
CA ARG A 11 -8.24 6.25 5.18
C ARG A 11 -8.87 7.40 4.41
N ASN A 12 -10.20 7.49 4.42
CA ASN A 12 -10.94 8.60 3.79
C ASN A 12 -10.67 8.76 2.28
N PHE A 13 -10.42 7.65 1.57
CA PHE A 13 -10.26 7.68 0.11
C PHE A 13 -11.59 8.10 -0.54
N LEU A 14 -11.62 9.22 -1.26
CA LEU A 14 -12.83 9.82 -1.88
C LEU A 14 -14.02 10.02 -0.92
N GLY A 15 -13.78 10.17 0.39
CA GLY A 15 -14.83 10.36 1.40
C GLY A 15 -15.42 9.07 1.99
N GLU A 16 -14.91 7.90 1.61
CA GLU A 16 -15.29 6.62 2.22
C GLU A 16 -14.71 6.48 3.63
N LYS A 17 -15.54 6.15 4.63
CA LYS A 17 -15.10 5.91 6.02
C LYS A 17 -14.36 4.57 6.21
N LYS A 18 -14.18 3.79 5.15
CA LYS A 18 -13.52 2.47 5.21
C LYS A 18 -12.01 2.65 5.29
N VAL A 19 -11.40 2.00 6.28
CA VAL A 19 -9.94 1.90 6.38
C VAL A 19 -9.49 0.68 5.61
N ARG A 20 -8.54 0.85 4.69
CA ARG A 20 -7.94 -0.23 3.91
C ARG A 20 -6.49 -0.37 4.34
N LYS A 21 -6.05 -1.58 4.68
CA LYS A 21 -4.66 -1.88 5.04
C LYS A 21 -4.01 -2.64 3.89
N VAL A 22 -2.80 -2.25 3.51
CA VAL A 22 -1.97 -2.97 2.54
C VAL A 22 -0.65 -3.34 3.21
N GLU A 23 -0.25 -4.59 3.06
CA GLU A 23 1.02 -5.11 3.57
C GLU A 23 2.03 -5.15 2.42
N MET A 24 3.21 -4.58 2.66
CA MET A 24 4.30 -4.51 1.69
C MET A 24 5.13 -5.78 1.74
N LEU A 25 5.74 -6.10 0.60
CA LEU A 25 6.69 -7.20 0.49
C LEU A 25 8.00 -6.88 1.23
N GLU A 26 8.77 -7.93 1.55
CA GLU A 26 10.05 -7.77 2.21
C GLU A 26 11.07 -7.02 1.34
N GLY A 27 11.86 -6.15 1.96
CA GLY A 27 12.84 -5.32 1.24
C GLY A 27 12.25 -4.05 0.61
N VAL A 28 10.93 -3.86 0.69
CA VAL A 28 10.24 -2.63 0.26
C VAL A 28 9.82 -1.84 1.48
N SER A 29 10.14 -0.56 1.48
CA SER A 29 9.76 0.40 2.49
C SER A 29 8.88 1.47 1.86
N VAL A 30 7.88 1.91 2.61
CA VAL A 30 6.98 2.95 2.15
C VAL A 30 6.82 4.01 3.22
N VAL A 31 6.93 5.26 2.79
CA VAL A 31 6.91 6.43 3.64
C VAL A 31 5.95 7.45 3.06
N ARG A 32 5.21 8.11 3.96
CA ARG A 32 4.34 9.22 3.58
C ARG A 32 5.20 10.48 3.45
N SER A 33 5.05 11.21 2.35
CA SER A 33 5.71 12.51 2.19
C SER A 33 5.15 13.53 3.19
N GLU A 34 6.05 14.27 3.83
CA GLU A 34 5.68 15.38 4.74
C GLU A 34 5.35 16.67 3.97
N LYS A 35 5.93 16.82 2.77
CA LYS A 35 5.85 18.03 1.96
C LYS A 35 4.64 18.07 1.03
N VAL A 36 4.19 16.91 0.57
CA VAL A 36 3.11 16.77 -0.41
C VAL A 36 1.99 15.97 0.23
N LYS A 37 0.77 16.53 0.18
CA LYS A 37 -0.43 15.82 0.65
C LYS A 37 -0.75 14.70 -0.32
N ASP A 38 -1.14 13.55 0.23
CA ASP A 38 -1.59 12.37 -0.52
C ASP A 38 -0.51 11.74 -1.42
N GLU A 39 0.78 11.95 -1.07
CA GLU A 39 1.92 11.31 -1.74
C GLU A 39 2.54 10.21 -0.86
N LEU A 40 2.76 9.06 -1.48
CA LEU A 40 3.46 7.90 -0.92
C LEU A 40 4.74 7.68 -1.69
N VAL A 41 5.85 7.60 -0.97
CA VAL A 41 7.17 7.30 -1.53
C VAL A 41 7.48 5.84 -1.20
N VAL A 42 7.67 5.03 -2.24
CA VAL A 42 8.03 3.62 -2.13
C VAL A 42 9.49 3.49 -2.53
N ASP A 43 10.29 2.88 -1.65
CA ASP A 43 11.73 2.66 -1.84
C ASP A 43 12.08 1.20 -1.54
N GLY A 44 12.94 0.60 -2.33
CA GLY A 44 13.36 -0.78 -2.13
C GLY A 44 14.55 -1.16 -3.01
N ASN A 45 15.24 -2.22 -2.60
CA ASN A 45 16.43 -2.72 -3.29
C ASN A 45 16.11 -3.38 -4.64
N ASP A 46 14.95 -4.04 -4.73
CA ASP A 46 14.55 -4.85 -5.89
C ASP A 46 13.35 -4.23 -6.63
N ILE A 47 13.56 -3.83 -7.88
CA ILE A 47 12.56 -3.10 -8.68
C ILE A 47 11.28 -3.91 -8.94
N GLU A 48 11.40 -5.24 -9.09
CA GLU A 48 10.25 -6.11 -9.32
C GLU A 48 9.35 -6.19 -8.08
N LEU A 49 9.94 -6.25 -6.89
CA LEU A 49 9.21 -6.24 -5.62
C LEU A 49 8.56 -4.88 -5.36
N VAL A 50 9.27 -3.79 -5.68
CA VAL A 50 8.72 -2.42 -5.61
C VAL A 50 7.54 -2.27 -6.57
N SER A 51 7.68 -2.72 -7.82
CA SER A 51 6.61 -2.66 -8.83
C SER A 51 5.37 -3.45 -8.41
N ARG A 52 5.56 -4.69 -7.93
CA ARG A 52 4.46 -5.53 -7.44
C ARG A 52 3.77 -4.90 -6.22
N SER A 53 4.53 -4.29 -5.31
CA SER A 53 3.98 -3.59 -4.15
C SER A 53 3.16 -2.37 -4.58
N CYS A 54 3.65 -1.58 -5.53
CA CYS A 54 2.90 -0.47 -6.12
C CYS A 54 1.60 -0.94 -6.80
N ALA A 55 1.65 -2.05 -7.53
CA ALA A 55 0.47 -2.64 -8.16
C ALA A 55 -0.58 -3.04 -7.11
N LEU A 56 -0.16 -3.66 -6.00
CA LEU A 56 -1.05 -4.02 -4.89
C LEU A 56 -1.70 -2.80 -4.24
N ILE A 57 -0.95 -1.71 -4.02
CA ILE A 57 -1.52 -0.45 -3.48
C ILE A 57 -2.60 0.08 -4.41
N ASN A 58 -2.29 0.16 -5.70
CA ASN A 58 -3.24 0.65 -6.70
C ASN A 58 -4.46 -0.26 -6.81
N GLN A 59 -4.25 -1.58 -6.76
CA GLN A 59 -5.33 -2.56 -6.77
C GLN A 59 -6.20 -2.41 -5.53
N VAL A 60 -5.66 -2.28 -4.31
CA VAL A 60 -6.49 -2.09 -3.09
C VAL A 60 -7.27 -0.78 -3.12
N GLN A 61 -6.73 0.23 -3.81
CA GLN A 61 -7.43 1.49 -4.04
C GLN A 61 -8.57 1.34 -5.06
N MET A 62 -8.34 0.61 -6.16
CA MET A 62 -9.34 0.33 -7.20
C MET A 62 -10.35 -0.76 -6.81
N SER A 63 -9.99 -1.71 -5.95
CA SER A 63 -10.80 -2.90 -5.59
C SER A 63 -11.94 -2.60 -4.61
N CYS A 64 -12.63 -1.47 -4.83
CA CYS A 64 -14.07 -1.46 -4.63
C CYS A 64 -14.75 -2.59 -5.45
N GLU A 65 -14.08 -3.08 -6.49
CA GLU A 65 -14.49 -4.16 -7.39
C GLU A 65 -13.54 -5.37 -7.20
N GLU A 66 -14.08 -6.57 -6.99
CA GLU A 66 -13.36 -7.86 -6.84
C GLU A 66 -12.53 -8.09 -5.57
N GLN A 67 -13.23 -8.36 -4.47
CA GLN A 67 -12.66 -9.17 -3.39
C GLN A 67 -12.61 -10.64 -3.84
N GLY A 68 -11.42 -11.15 -4.16
CA GLY A 68 -11.25 -12.58 -4.40
C GLY A 68 -9.87 -12.95 -4.92
N HIS A 69 -8.88 -13.02 -4.04
CA HIS A 69 -8.03 -14.23 -3.93
C HIS A 69 -7.21 -14.15 -2.65
N GLN A 70 -7.71 -14.84 -1.64
CA GLN A 70 -6.84 -15.48 -0.67
C GLN A 70 -6.45 -16.83 -1.28
N GLU A 71 -5.21 -16.94 -1.73
CA GLU A 71 -4.57 -18.25 -1.83
C GLU A 71 -3.19 -18.20 -1.18
N VAL A 72 -3.16 -18.66 0.07
CA VAL A 72 -2.04 -19.35 0.70
C VAL A 72 -2.68 -20.63 1.27
N PRO A 73 -2.20 -21.83 0.91
CA PRO A 73 -0.84 -22.30 1.21
C PRO A 73 -0.02 -22.76 0.01
#